data_AF-A0A7Y3F726-F1
#
_entry.id   AF-A0A7Y3F726-F1
#
_cell.length_a   1.000
_cell.length_b   1.000
_cell.length_c   1.000
_cell.angle_alpha   90.00
_cell.angle_beta   90.00
_cell.angle_gamma   90.00
#
_symmetry.space_group_name_H-M   'P 1'
#
loop_
_entity.id
_entity.type
_entity.pdbx_description
1 polymer ?
#
loop_
_entity_poly.entity_id
_entity_poly.type
_entity_poly.pdbx_seq_one_letter_code
_entity_poly.pdbx_strand_id
1 'polypeptide(L)'
;MRHWLFAPLAVLGLTACALSTPTSDQPWPVPDARCASKHVLLDAHFETGNLGQCTVDDDGRFVLGLIPEDKPPINPSAWFAFRASGRPGDEVRVRLELDHGFARYWPKTSRDGRHWTPLPSEQVLTGGDRSEWMEFHFTLDGAYRWVSAQEIMDTWDYQ
;
A
#
# COMPACT_ATOMS: atom_id res chain seq x y z
N MET A 1 -73.89 37.97 28.43
CA MET A 1 -73.42 37.13 27.31
C MET A 1 -71.94 37.41 27.13
N ARG A 2 -71.06 36.48 27.52
CA ARG A 2 -69.59 36.67 27.49
C ARG A 2 -68.99 35.52 26.71
N HIS A 3 -68.61 35.79 25.46
CA HIS A 3 -68.00 34.82 24.56
C HIS A 3 -66.54 34.67 24.93
N TRP A 4 -66.12 33.44 25.26
CA TRP A 4 -64.72 33.08 25.42
C TRP A 4 -64.19 32.62 24.07
N LEU A 5 -63.23 33.37 23.52
CA LEU A 5 -62.46 32.98 22.33
C LEU A 5 -61.32 32.07 22.79
N PHE A 6 -61.36 30.79 22.41
CA PHE A 6 -60.22 29.88 22.55
C PHE A 6 -59.32 30.05 21.31
N ALA A 7 -58.10 30.55 21.53
CA ALA A 7 -57.05 30.53 20.52
C ALA A 7 -56.38 29.15 20.51
N PRO A 8 -56.14 28.52 19.34
CA PRO A 8 -55.41 27.27 19.28
C PRO A 8 -53.90 27.53 19.43
N LEU A 9 -53.25 26.82 20.35
CA LEU A 9 -51.79 26.74 20.40
C LEU A 9 -51.30 25.96 19.17
N ALA A 10 -50.59 26.63 18.27
CA ALA A 10 -49.82 25.99 17.22
C ALA A 10 -48.53 25.42 17.83
N VAL A 11 -48.41 24.10 17.84
CA VAL A 11 -47.18 23.40 18.24
C VAL A 11 -46.22 23.40 17.04
N LEU A 12 -45.16 24.21 17.12
CA LEU A 12 -44.04 24.12 16.19
C LEU A 12 -43.23 22.84 16.49
N GLY A 13 -43.26 21.88 15.57
CA GLY A 13 -42.37 20.72 15.62
C GLY A 13 -40.95 21.11 15.26
N LEU A 14 -40.03 21.01 16.22
CA LEU A 14 -38.58 21.12 15.97
C LEU A 14 -38.09 19.80 15.39
N THR A 15 -37.90 19.74 14.07
CA THR A 15 -37.15 18.66 13.42
C THR A 15 -35.67 18.83 13.71
N ALA A 16 -35.18 18.10 14.72
CA ALA A 16 -33.75 17.99 14.99
C ALA A 16 -33.10 17.14 13.88
N CYS A 17 -32.32 17.76 13.00
CA CYS A 17 -31.41 17.03 12.13
C CYS A 17 -30.31 16.40 13.00
N ALA A 18 -30.37 15.07 13.18
CA ALA A 18 -29.29 14.31 13.79
C ALA A 18 -28.10 14.29 12.81
N LEU A 19 -27.12 15.17 13.05
CA LEU A 19 -25.81 15.10 12.39
C LEU A 19 -25.12 13.81 12.85
N SER A 20 -25.12 12.80 11.99
CA SER A 20 -24.29 11.61 12.19
C SER A 20 -22.85 12.03 11.93
N THR A 21 -22.04 12.16 12.98
CA THR A 21 -20.59 12.33 12.83
C THR A 21 -20.03 11.08 12.14
N PRO A 22 -19.42 11.17 10.94
CA PRO A 22 -18.76 10.02 10.34
C PRO A 22 -17.50 9.74 11.17
N THR A 23 -17.61 8.83 12.13
CA THR A 23 -16.44 8.20 12.72
C THR A 23 -16.04 7.10 11.74
N SER A 24 -15.11 7.37 10.83
CA SER A 24 -14.55 6.30 9.99
C SER A 24 -13.61 5.45 10.85
N ASP A 25 -14.19 4.65 11.73
CA ASP A 25 -13.52 3.63 12.55
C ASP A 25 -13.14 2.40 11.70
N GLN A 26 -12.84 2.62 10.42
CA GLN A 26 -12.46 1.53 9.52
C GLN A 26 -11.08 1.02 9.92
N PRO A 27 -10.93 -0.29 10.17
CA PRO A 27 -9.63 -0.89 10.46
C PRO A 27 -8.69 -0.61 9.29
N TRP A 28 -7.41 -0.46 9.58
CA TRP A 28 -6.44 -0.38 8.48
C TRP A 28 -6.41 -1.71 7.72
N PRO A 29 -6.24 -1.67 6.39
CA PRO A 29 -6.08 -2.87 5.61
C PRO A 29 -4.85 -3.62 6.06
N VAL A 30 -4.99 -4.94 6.15
CA VAL A 30 -3.87 -5.85 6.36
C VAL A 30 -3.19 -6.06 5.00
N PRO A 31 -1.84 -5.99 4.93
CA PRO A 31 -1.12 -6.31 3.70
C PRO A 31 -1.40 -7.73 3.22
N ASP A 32 -1.45 -7.92 1.90
CA ASP A 32 -1.54 -9.24 1.30
C ASP A 32 -0.23 -10.01 1.50
N ALA A 33 -0.35 -11.32 1.72
CA ALA A 33 0.84 -12.17 1.85
C ALA A 33 1.37 -12.64 0.49
N ARG A 34 0.54 -12.60 -0.55
CA ARG A 34 0.87 -13.02 -1.93
C ARG A 34 -0.08 -12.44 -2.96
N CYS A 35 0.40 -12.33 -4.19
CA CYS A 35 -0.35 -11.82 -5.34
C CYS A 35 0.26 -12.38 -6.62
N ALA A 36 -0.56 -12.76 -7.61
CA ALA A 36 -0.05 -13.46 -8.79
C ALA A 36 -0.63 -12.93 -10.09
N SER A 37 0.24 -12.74 -11.08
CA SER A 37 -0.13 -12.61 -12.49
C SER A 37 -0.09 -13.99 -13.16
N LYS A 38 -0.25 -14.03 -14.49
CA LYS A 38 -0.15 -15.28 -15.26
C LYS A 38 1.22 -15.97 -15.14
N HIS A 39 2.29 -15.19 -14.99
CA HIS A 39 3.67 -15.69 -15.08
C HIS A 39 4.50 -15.47 -13.80
N VAL A 40 4.12 -14.47 -13.00
CA VAL A 40 4.90 -14.05 -11.83
C VAL A 40 4.05 -14.20 -10.56
N LEU A 41 4.68 -14.68 -9.49
CA LEU A 41 4.14 -14.65 -8.13
C LEU A 41 4.94 -13.64 -7.30
N LEU A 42 4.26 -12.68 -6.69
CA LEU A 42 4.79 -11.89 -5.60
C LEU A 42 4.37 -12.50 -4.26
N ASP A 43 5.29 -12.61 -3.31
CA ASP A 43 5.00 -13.05 -1.96
C ASP A 43 5.82 -12.30 -0.91
N ALA A 44 5.29 -12.19 0.29
CA ALA A 44 5.94 -11.55 1.45
C ALA A 44 6.08 -12.54 2.63
N HIS A 45 6.21 -13.84 2.36
CA HIS A 45 6.30 -14.88 3.40
C HIS A 45 7.72 -15.02 3.95
N PHE A 46 8.24 -13.97 4.56
CA PHE A 46 9.53 -13.93 5.23
C PHE A 46 9.56 -12.80 6.27
N GLU A 47 10.54 -12.83 7.19
CA GLU A 47 10.70 -11.77 8.19
C GLU A 47 10.88 -10.41 7.50
N THR A 48 10.19 -9.37 7.98
CA THR A 48 10.12 -8.02 7.38
C THR A 48 9.34 -7.89 6.07
N GLY A 49 8.76 -8.98 5.56
CA GLY A 49 7.93 -8.95 4.35
C GLY A 49 6.73 -8.02 4.47
N ASN A 50 6.54 -7.16 3.47
CA ASN A 50 5.35 -6.34 3.29
C ASN A 50 5.07 -6.14 1.79
N LEU A 51 4.00 -6.75 1.29
CA LEU A 51 3.56 -6.57 -0.10
C LEU A 51 2.64 -5.35 -0.27
N GLY A 52 2.04 -4.85 0.82
CA GLY A 52 0.89 -3.96 0.76
C GLY A 52 -0.38 -4.67 0.29
N GLN A 53 -1.41 -3.90 -0.06
CA GLN A 53 -2.57 -4.41 -0.78
C GLN A 53 -2.20 -4.59 -2.25
N CYS A 54 -2.48 -5.74 -2.84
CA CYS A 54 -2.05 -6.04 -4.19
C CYS A 54 -3.21 -6.30 -5.14
N THR A 55 -3.17 -5.63 -6.29
CA THR A 55 -3.96 -5.97 -7.48
C THR A 55 -3.04 -6.22 -8.68
N VAL A 56 -3.60 -6.83 -9.72
CA VAL A 56 -2.87 -7.09 -10.97
C VAL A 56 -3.71 -6.56 -12.12
N ASP A 57 -3.13 -5.68 -12.93
CA ASP A 57 -3.74 -5.14 -14.14
C ASP A 57 -3.83 -6.21 -15.24
N ASP A 58 -4.68 -5.99 -16.24
CA ASP A 58 -4.90 -6.93 -17.35
C ASP A 58 -3.62 -7.26 -18.14
N ASP A 59 -2.66 -6.34 -18.17
CA ASP A 59 -1.35 -6.51 -18.82
C ASP A 59 -0.35 -7.32 -17.95
N GLY A 60 -0.71 -7.62 -16.71
CA GLY A 60 0.11 -8.37 -15.75
C GLY A 60 0.97 -7.50 -14.83
N ARG A 61 0.85 -6.17 -14.87
CA ARG A 61 1.51 -5.27 -13.91
C ARG A 61 0.88 -5.41 -12.52
N PHE A 62 1.71 -5.49 -11.49
CA PHE A 62 1.25 -5.47 -10.10
C PHE A 62 1.08 -4.02 -9.63
N VAL A 63 -0.02 -3.72 -8.94
CA VAL A 63 -0.23 -2.45 -8.24
C VAL A 63 -0.29 -2.72 -6.75
N LEU A 64 0.63 -2.10 -6.00
CA LEU A 64 0.81 -2.28 -4.57
C LEU A 64 0.42 -1.00 -3.83
N GLY A 65 -0.72 -1.03 -3.13
CA GLY A 65 -1.15 0.01 -2.20
C GLY A 65 -0.42 -0.13 -0.88
N LEU A 66 0.39 0.85 -0.51
CA LEU A 66 1.18 0.88 0.70
C LEU A 66 0.67 1.93 1.67
N ILE A 67 0.43 1.51 2.91
CA ILE A 67 0.03 2.37 4.01
C ILE A 67 1.15 2.43 5.07
N PRO A 68 1.22 3.51 5.87
CA PRO A 68 2.05 3.54 7.07
C PRO A 68 1.68 2.46 8.09
N GLU A 69 2.57 2.20 9.06
CA GLU A 69 2.42 1.12 10.04
C GLU A 69 1.42 1.45 11.17
N ASP A 70 1.34 2.72 11.62
CA ASP A 70 0.63 3.15 12.85
C ASP A 70 -0.37 4.33 12.65
N LYS A 71 -1.54 4.30 13.31
CA LYS A 71 -2.59 5.35 13.20
C LYS A 71 -2.58 6.21 14.49
N PRO A 72 -2.64 7.56 14.39
CA PRO A 72 -2.27 8.37 13.22
C PRO A 72 -0.78 8.21 12.91
N PRO A 73 -0.35 8.27 11.63
CA PRO A 73 1.02 7.94 11.26
C PRO A 73 2.02 8.90 11.87
N ILE A 74 2.84 8.36 12.78
CA ILE A 74 4.04 9.04 13.26
C ILE A 74 5.09 9.06 12.13
N ASN A 75 5.17 7.99 11.33
CA ASN A 75 6.08 7.88 10.20
C ASN A 75 5.33 7.55 8.89
N PRO A 76 5.09 8.54 8.00
CA PRO A 76 4.38 8.32 6.73
C PRO A 76 5.25 7.66 5.65
N SER A 77 6.30 6.91 6.03
CA SER A 77 7.22 6.25 5.11
C SER A 77 6.89 4.77 5.04
N ALA A 78 5.87 4.43 4.24
CA ALA A 78 5.44 3.04 4.11
C ALA A 78 6.59 2.13 3.61
N TRP A 79 6.73 0.98 4.25
CA TRP A 79 7.74 -0.04 3.93
C TRP A 79 7.23 -1.01 2.85
N PHE A 80 8.12 -1.52 2.01
CA PHE A 80 7.82 -2.67 1.16
C PHE A 80 9.00 -3.65 1.15
N ALA A 81 8.67 -4.94 1.15
CA ALA A 81 9.60 -6.02 0.93
C ALA A 81 8.84 -7.25 0.43
N PHE A 82 9.20 -7.77 -0.75
CA PHE A 82 8.59 -8.96 -1.32
C PHE A 82 9.61 -9.77 -2.13
N ARG A 83 9.25 -10.99 -2.46
CA ARG A 83 9.97 -11.85 -3.39
C ARG A 83 9.12 -12.03 -4.64
N ALA A 84 9.71 -11.78 -5.80
CA ALA A 84 9.13 -12.12 -7.10
C ALA A 84 9.67 -13.47 -7.55
N SER A 85 8.80 -14.39 -7.95
CA SER A 85 9.14 -15.72 -8.46
C SER A 85 8.52 -15.94 -9.83
N GLY A 86 9.26 -16.61 -10.73
CA GLY A 86 8.88 -16.82 -12.13
C GLY A 86 9.95 -17.59 -12.90
N ARG A 87 9.89 -17.56 -14.22
CA ARG A 87 10.93 -18.12 -15.10
C ARG A 87 11.99 -17.07 -15.40
N PRO A 88 13.27 -17.47 -15.59
CA PRO A 88 14.25 -16.58 -16.18
C PRO A 88 13.74 -16.01 -17.52
N GLY A 89 13.82 -14.70 -17.68
CA GLY A 89 13.27 -13.95 -18.81
C GLY A 89 11.90 -13.31 -18.54
N ASP A 90 11.17 -13.72 -17.50
CA ASP A 90 9.91 -13.08 -17.15
C ASP A 90 10.18 -11.65 -16.63
N GLU A 91 9.43 -10.69 -17.17
CA GLU A 91 9.45 -9.31 -16.71
C GLU A 91 8.50 -9.12 -15.53
N VAL A 92 9.01 -8.50 -14.46
CA VAL A 92 8.24 -8.08 -13.30
C VAL A 92 8.03 -6.57 -13.42
N ARG A 93 6.77 -6.12 -13.44
CA ARG A 93 6.39 -4.70 -13.45
C ARG A 93 5.56 -4.39 -12.22
N VAL A 94 5.96 -3.40 -11.45
CA VAL A 94 5.33 -3.02 -10.19
C VAL A 94 5.07 -1.52 -10.16
N ARG A 95 3.87 -1.13 -9.77
CA ARG A 95 3.49 0.23 -9.41
C ARG A 95 3.23 0.27 -7.90
N LEU A 96 3.95 1.10 -7.18
CA LEU A 96 3.64 1.46 -5.80
C LEU A 96 2.69 2.64 -5.79
N GLU A 97 1.66 2.58 -4.96
CA GLU A 97 0.77 3.69 -4.64
C GLU A 97 0.81 3.92 -3.13
N LEU A 98 1.26 5.10 -2.72
CA LEU A 98 1.56 5.44 -1.34
C LEU A 98 0.39 6.22 -0.76
N ASP A 99 -0.25 5.64 0.25
CA ASP A 99 -1.28 6.33 1.01
C ASP A 99 -0.64 7.13 2.16
N HIS A 100 -1.14 8.34 2.42
CA HIS A 100 -0.65 9.26 3.46
C HIS A 100 0.86 9.61 3.37
N GLY A 101 1.51 9.47 2.22
CA GLY A 101 2.96 9.67 2.07
C GLY A 101 3.43 9.74 0.61
N PHE A 102 4.73 9.60 0.40
CA PHE A 102 5.34 9.57 -0.94
C PHE A 102 6.37 8.46 -1.04
N ALA A 103 6.71 8.07 -2.28
CA ALA A 103 7.69 7.03 -2.57
C ALA A 103 9.10 7.47 -2.14
N ARG A 104 9.42 7.27 -0.85
CA ARG A 104 10.68 7.69 -0.24
C ARG A 104 11.84 6.78 -0.62
N TYR A 105 11.58 5.48 -0.74
CA TYR A 105 12.61 4.47 -0.85
C TYR A 105 12.78 4.02 -2.29
N TRP A 106 14.02 4.14 -2.77
CA TRP A 106 14.40 3.61 -4.07
C TRP A 106 14.45 2.08 -4.01
N PRO A 107 13.82 1.34 -4.95
CA PRO A 107 13.76 -0.12 -4.89
C PRO A 107 15.15 -0.72 -5.04
N LYS A 108 15.48 -1.64 -4.13
CA LYS A 108 16.67 -2.48 -4.18
C LYS A 108 16.25 -3.90 -4.51
N THR A 109 17.13 -4.65 -5.17
CA THR A 109 16.94 -6.08 -5.41
C THR A 109 18.08 -6.91 -4.87
N SER A 110 17.79 -8.17 -4.55
CA SER A 110 18.78 -9.13 -4.07
C SER A 110 18.49 -10.53 -4.58
N ARG A 111 19.55 -11.28 -4.91
CA ARG A 111 19.47 -12.69 -5.35
C ARG A 111 19.46 -13.68 -4.20
N ASP A 112 19.87 -13.26 -3.01
CA ASP A 112 20.09 -14.10 -1.84
C ASP A 112 19.47 -13.53 -0.57
N GLY A 113 18.84 -12.36 -0.65
CA GLY A 113 18.28 -11.64 0.49
C GLY A 113 19.31 -10.94 1.37
N ARG A 114 20.61 -10.99 1.01
CA ARG A 114 21.72 -10.47 1.83
C ARG A 114 22.50 -9.37 1.12
N HIS A 115 22.78 -9.55 -0.17
CA HIS A 115 23.47 -8.56 -0.99
C HIS A 115 22.46 -7.80 -1.83
N TRP A 116 22.37 -6.50 -1.59
CA TRP A 116 21.35 -5.64 -2.18
C TRP A 116 21.97 -4.66 -3.17
N THR A 117 21.28 -4.43 -4.28
CA THR A 117 21.69 -3.46 -5.30
C THR A 117 20.48 -2.62 -5.68
N PRO A 118 20.58 -1.27 -5.68
CA PRO A 118 19.51 -0.41 -6.16
C PRO A 118 19.20 -0.71 -7.62
N LEU A 119 17.93 -0.64 -8.02
CA LEU A 119 17.57 -0.71 -9.43
C LEU A 119 18.20 0.47 -10.19
N PRO A 120 18.70 0.27 -11.43
CA PRO A 120 19.12 1.36 -12.30
C PRO A 120 18.03 2.41 -12.53
N SER A 121 18.42 3.66 -12.76
CA SER A 121 17.50 4.78 -13.03
C SER A 121 16.55 4.52 -14.18
N GLU A 122 17.00 3.80 -15.21
CA GLU A 122 16.22 3.50 -16.42
C GLU A 122 15.10 2.48 -16.15
N GLN A 123 15.20 1.77 -15.02
CA GLN A 123 14.23 0.76 -14.58
C GLN A 123 13.18 1.31 -13.62
N VAL A 124 13.26 2.59 -13.26
CA VAL A 124 12.38 3.23 -12.28
C VAL A 124 11.81 4.52 -12.86
N LEU A 125 10.50 4.66 -12.77
CA LEU A 125 9.77 5.86 -13.14
C LEU A 125 9.08 6.45 -11.90
N THR A 126 9.24 7.74 -11.69
CA THR A 126 8.60 8.48 -10.60
C THR A 126 7.89 9.72 -11.16
N GLY A 127 6.83 10.17 -10.48
CA GLY A 127 6.17 11.45 -10.79
C GLY A 127 6.96 12.69 -10.37
N GLY A 128 8.23 12.54 -9.97
CA GLY A 128 9.11 13.60 -9.50
C GLY A 128 9.32 13.57 -8.00
N ASP A 129 9.80 14.68 -7.45
CA ASP A 129 10.06 14.79 -6.02
C ASP A 129 8.77 14.61 -5.22
N ARG A 130 8.83 13.73 -4.21
CA ARG A 130 7.71 13.43 -3.32
C ARG A 130 6.45 12.93 -4.04
N SER A 131 6.61 12.18 -5.13
CA SER A 131 5.49 11.52 -5.80
C SER A 131 4.84 10.46 -4.91
N GLU A 132 3.52 10.43 -4.87
CA GLU A 132 2.71 9.40 -4.18
C GLU A 132 2.70 8.06 -4.93
N TRP A 133 3.42 7.95 -6.04
CA TRP A 133 3.57 6.71 -6.77
C TRP A 133 5.00 6.54 -7.31
N MET A 134 5.37 5.29 -7.55
CA MET A 134 6.61 4.92 -8.24
C MET A 134 6.36 3.64 -9.02
N GLU A 135 6.83 3.59 -10.26
CA GLU A 135 6.83 2.38 -11.06
C GLU A 135 8.25 1.88 -11.21
N PHE A 136 8.42 0.57 -11.19
CA PHE A 136 9.70 -0.05 -11.50
C PHE A 136 9.50 -1.40 -12.17
N HIS A 137 10.51 -1.81 -12.92
CA HIS A 137 10.51 -3.10 -13.59
C HIS A 137 11.90 -3.73 -13.56
N PHE A 138 11.93 -5.06 -13.65
CA PHE A 138 13.16 -5.83 -13.82
C PHE A 138 12.84 -7.17 -14.45
N THR A 139 13.86 -7.80 -15.05
CA THR A 139 13.73 -9.14 -15.60
C THR A 139 14.30 -10.15 -14.62
N LEU A 140 13.57 -11.25 -14.39
CA LEU A 140 14.09 -12.37 -13.63
C LEU A 140 15.20 -13.06 -14.43
N ASP A 141 16.31 -13.34 -13.78
CA ASP A 141 17.44 -14.09 -14.34
C ASP A 141 17.70 -15.39 -13.56
N GLY A 142 16.81 -15.70 -12.63
CA GLY A 142 16.74 -16.94 -11.86
C GLY A 142 15.28 -17.24 -11.51
N ALA A 143 15.06 -18.23 -10.64
CA ALA A 143 13.71 -18.62 -10.23
C ALA A 143 13.00 -17.55 -9.38
N TYR A 144 13.76 -16.67 -8.72
CA TYR A 144 13.23 -15.60 -7.90
C TYR A 144 14.21 -14.44 -7.75
N ARG A 145 13.69 -13.31 -7.25
CA ARG A 145 14.44 -12.14 -6.82
C ARG A 145 13.72 -11.47 -5.64
N TRP A 146 14.47 -11.08 -4.60
CA TRP A 146 13.93 -10.22 -3.55
C TRP A 146 13.96 -8.76 -3.99
N VAL A 147 12.96 -8.02 -3.55
CA VAL A 147 12.80 -6.57 -3.75
C VAL A 147 12.44 -5.93 -2.43
N SER A 148 13.06 -4.81 -2.08
CA SER A 148 12.74 -4.10 -0.83
C SER A 148 13.08 -2.63 -0.91
N ALA A 149 12.51 -1.87 0.02
CA ALA A 149 12.80 -0.45 0.23
C ALA A 149 14.24 -0.21 0.75
N GLN A 150 14.76 -1.12 1.58
CA GLN A 150 16.15 -1.13 2.07
C GLN A 150 16.62 -2.58 2.31
N GLU A 151 17.90 -2.76 2.61
CA GLU A 151 18.45 -4.03 3.07
C GLU A 151 17.57 -4.62 4.19
N ILE A 152 17.18 -5.88 4.03
CA ILE A 152 16.47 -6.61 5.08
C ILE A 152 17.48 -6.99 6.15
N MET A 153 17.17 -6.64 7.39
CA MET A 153 17.88 -7.10 8.58
C MET A 153 16.98 -8.09 9.30
N ASP A 154 17.46 -9.31 9.49
CA ASP A 154 16.69 -10.40 10.11
C ASP A 154 17.47 -11.07 11.25
N THR A 155 16.88 -12.10 11.85
CA THR A 155 17.48 -12.79 13.01
C THR A 155 18.86 -13.40 12.77
N TRP A 156 19.26 -13.62 11.51
CA TRP A 156 20.59 -14.15 11.16
C TRP A 156 21.69 -13.10 11.26
N ASP A 157 21.36 -11.82 11.13
CA ASP A 157 22.35 -10.73 11.20
C ASP A 157 22.79 -10.42 12.64
N TYR A 158 22.18 -11.08 13.63
CA TYR A 158 22.46 -10.91 15.05
C TYR A 158 23.11 -12.14 15.71
N GLN A 159 23.57 -13.12 14.92
CA GLN A 159 24.34 -14.29 15.39
C GLN A 159 25.84 -14.03 15.27
#